data_AF-W0I3P7-F1
#
_entry.id   AF-W0I3P7-F1
#
_cell.length_a   1.000
_cell.length_b   1.000
_cell.length_c   1.000
_cell.angle_alpha   90.00
_cell.angle_beta   90.00
_cell.angle_gamma   90.00
#
_symmetry.space_group_name_H-M   'P 1'
#
loop_
_entity.id
_entity.type
_entity.pdbx_description
1 polymer ?
#
loop_
_entity_poly.entity_id
_entity_poly.type
_entity_poly.pdbx_seq_one_letter_code
_entity_poly.pdbx_strand_id
1 'polypeptide(L)'
;MIIYGIGLDTSAKVAFQSHAHTDHFVSGNVIFSTKATKFLSHLRKGGFYKVVPFGKSFYIGDYKAKLYPAGHMLGSAQIYIEFDEFSLLYTGDVKWFRLRTAEKSRFRKADILIIEATFGVPMYNFPSPKEAEKKLIAFVESVLDKGKTPTLYANQMGKAQELLKILDVHGYTVRTSRDIIKVARIYEKFGIKFKNIDNDGEVLLRGFRSPKPRNSLSPYELYVSGFGNLKLSNHGDFWELMRIVEKVKPEKIYTVYGHAKEFSKILKGLGYDATAIDKDCCLYCYKNI
;
A
#
# COMPACT_ATOMS: atom_id res chain seq x y z
N MET A 1 -1.41 -19.59 -18.94
CA MET A 1 -0.39 -18.55 -18.64
C MET A 1 -0.97 -17.24 -19.15
N ILE A 2 -1.30 -16.26 -18.28
CA ILE A 2 -2.14 -15.11 -18.68
C ILE A 2 -1.30 -14.00 -19.31
N ILE A 3 -0.04 -13.83 -18.88
CA ILE A 3 0.87 -12.78 -19.38
C ILE A 3 2.27 -13.37 -19.50
N TYR A 4 2.93 -13.22 -20.66
CA TYR A 4 4.30 -13.69 -20.86
C TYR A 4 5.30 -12.53 -20.78
N GLY A 5 6.42 -12.76 -20.09
CA GLY A 5 7.56 -11.84 -20.09
C GLY A 5 7.39 -10.51 -19.32
N ILE A 6 6.26 -10.33 -18.63
CA ILE A 6 5.96 -9.12 -17.85
C ILE A 6 5.84 -9.48 -16.37
N GLY A 7 6.64 -8.80 -15.55
CA GLY A 7 6.57 -8.90 -14.10
C GLY A 7 5.56 -7.91 -13.52
N LEU A 8 4.67 -8.37 -12.66
CA LEU A 8 3.75 -7.53 -11.88
C LEU A 8 4.24 -7.55 -10.42
N ASP A 9 4.95 -6.50 -10.01
CA ASP A 9 5.75 -6.48 -8.77
C ASP A 9 6.75 -7.65 -8.64
N THR A 10 7.14 -8.21 -9.78
CA THR A 10 8.19 -9.22 -9.91
C THR A 10 9.23 -8.77 -10.93
N SER A 11 10.48 -9.22 -10.77
CA SER A 11 11.58 -8.83 -11.66
C SER A 11 11.49 -9.55 -13.01
N ALA A 12 11.65 -8.79 -14.09
CA ALA A 12 11.40 -9.23 -15.46
C ALA A 12 12.14 -8.31 -16.45
N LYS A 13 12.26 -8.68 -17.74
CA LYS A 13 12.78 -7.74 -18.75
C LYS A 13 11.93 -6.47 -18.82
N VAL A 14 10.61 -6.63 -18.78
CA VAL A 14 9.63 -5.55 -18.65
C VAL A 14 8.84 -5.79 -17.37
N ALA A 15 8.84 -4.83 -16.46
CA ALA A 15 8.14 -4.96 -15.18
C ALA A 15 7.20 -3.79 -14.94
N PHE A 16 6.12 -4.04 -14.21
CA PHE A 16 5.29 -3.02 -13.57
C PHE A 16 5.59 -3.02 -12.07
N GLN A 17 5.79 -1.83 -11.51
CA GLN A 17 5.93 -1.64 -10.07
C GLN A 17 4.76 -0.81 -9.54
N SER A 18 3.89 -1.44 -8.74
CA SER A 18 2.66 -0.85 -8.22
C SER A 18 2.94 0.31 -7.29
N HIS A 19 3.92 0.17 -6.39
CA HIS A 19 4.26 1.18 -5.39
C HIS A 19 5.72 1.04 -4.91
N ALA A 20 6.10 1.82 -3.90
CA ALA A 20 7.50 2.01 -3.51
C ALA A 20 7.88 1.32 -2.18
N HIS A 21 7.15 0.30 -1.73
CA HIS A 21 7.64 -0.56 -0.65
C HIS A 21 8.65 -1.57 -1.17
N THR A 22 9.58 -1.94 -0.29
CA THR A 22 10.77 -2.72 -0.65
C THR A 22 10.47 -4.14 -1.12
N ASP A 23 9.38 -4.72 -0.63
CA ASP A 23 8.88 -6.05 -0.97
C ASP A 23 8.20 -6.12 -2.35
N HIS A 24 7.95 -4.97 -2.96
CA HIS A 24 7.46 -4.81 -4.33
C HIS A 24 8.53 -4.26 -5.28
N PHE A 25 9.77 -4.06 -4.82
CA PHE A 25 10.83 -3.57 -5.69
C PHE A 25 11.21 -4.59 -6.75
N VAL A 26 11.20 -4.13 -8.00
CA VAL A 26 11.53 -4.96 -9.16
C VAL A 26 12.85 -4.52 -9.81
N SER A 27 13.43 -5.43 -10.59
CA SER A 27 14.51 -5.15 -11.54
C SER A 27 14.01 -5.47 -12.95
N GLY A 28 14.43 -4.67 -13.92
CA GLY A 28 14.13 -4.91 -15.32
C GLY A 28 14.80 -3.88 -16.24
N ASN A 29 14.79 -4.14 -17.54
CA ASN A 29 15.29 -3.19 -18.54
C ASN A 29 14.40 -1.93 -18.57
N VAL A 30 13.09 -2.13 -18.41
CA VAL A 30 12.10 -1.06 -18.30
C VAL A 30 11.14 -1.38 -17.16
N ILE A 31 10.99 -0.43 -16.24
CA ILE A 31 10.02 -0.52 -15.14
C ILE A 31 8.92 0.52 -15.36
N PHE A 32 7.68 0.08 -15.53
CA PHE A 32 6.52 0.95 -15.60
C PHE A 32 6.03 1.28 -14.19
N SER A 33 5.81 2.56 -13.91
CA SER A 33 5.25 3.00 -12.62
C SER A 33 4.65 4.39 -12.71
N THR A 34 4.02 4.87 -11.63
CA THR A 34 3.65 6.27 -11.51
C THR A 34 4.85 7.17 -11.21
N LYS A 35 4.70 8.47 -11.44
CA LYS A 35 5.77 9.44 -11.16
C LYS A 35 6.17 9.43 -9.68
N ALA A 36 5.19 9.33 -8.78
CA ALA A 36 5.46 9.29 -7.34
C ALA A 36 6.17 8.00 -6.92
N THR A 37 5.74 6.84 -7.44
CA THR A 37 6.43 5.56 -7.21
C THR A 37 7.90 5.64 -7.62
N LYS A 38 8.21 6.15 -8.82
CA LYS A 38 9.60 6.37 -9.26
C LYS A 38 10.42 7.20 -8.26
N PHE A 39 9.91 8.36 -7.85
CA PHE A 39 10.63 9.25 -6.94
C PHE A 39 10.87 8.60 -5.57
N LEU A 40 9.85 7.92 -5.03
CA LEU A 40 9.95 7.23 -3.75
C LEU A 40 10.91 6.03 -3.82
N SER A 41 10.86 5.23 -4.88
CA SER A 41 11.78 4.09 -5.07
C SER A 41 13.23 4.53 -5.16
N HIS A 42 13.53 5.66 -5.82
CA HIS A 42 14.87 6.21 -5.91
C HIS A 42 15.51 6.61 -4.56
N LEU A 43 14.75 6.67 -3.45
CA LEU A 43 15.33 6.80 -2.11
C LEU A 43 16.09 5.55 -1.63
N ARG A 44 15.95 4.44 -2.35
CA ARG A 44 16.46 3.13 -1.97
C ARG A 44 17.14 2.40 -3.13
N LYS A 45 16.54 2.44 -4.32
CA LYS A 45 16.98 1.69 -5.50
C LYS A 45 16.75 2.51 -6.78
N GLY A 46 17.81 2.64 -7.59
CA GLY A 46 17.72 3.22 -8.93
C GLY A 46 17.10 2.25 -9.94
N GLY A 47 16.78 2.75 -11.13
CA GLY A 47 16.27 1.94 -12.23
C GLY A 47 15.77 2.80 -13.38
N PHE A 48 15.60 2.19 -14.55
CA PHE A 48 14.99 2.87 -15.69
C PHE A 48 13.47 2.81 -15.60
N TYR A 49 12.87 3.85 -15.03
CA TYR A 49 11.42 3.96 -14.87
C TYR A 49 10.78 4.73 -16.03
N LYS A 50 9.89 4.05 -16.76
CA LYS A 50 8.93 4.65 -17.71
C LYS A 50 7.67 5.05 -16.94
N VAL A 51 7.49 6.35 -16.76
CA VAL A 51 6.39 6.91 -15.96
C VAL A 51 5.10 6.95 -16.77
N VAL A 52 4.01 6.49 -16.16
CA VAL A 52 2.66 6.51 -16.74
C VAL A 52 1.69 7.24 -15.81
N PRO A 53 0.97 8.28 -16.28
CA PRO A 53 -0.11 8.91 -15.51
C PRO A 53 -1.34 8.01 -15.40
N PHE A 54 -2.09 8.12 -14.30
CA PHE A 54 -3.36 7.41 -14.14
C PHE A 54 -4.35 7.69 -15.29
N GLY A 55 -5.05 6.64 -15.73
CA GLY A 55 -6.05 6.69 -16.81
C GLY A 55 -5.49 6.84 -18.22
N LYS A 56 -4.18 7.02 -18.41
CA LYS A 56 -3.56 7.06 -19.73
C LYS A 56 -3.26 5.64 -20.23
N SER A 57 -3.64 5.38 -21.48
CA SER A 57 -3.31 4.13 -22.18
C SER A 57 -1.82 4.08 -22.51
N PHE A 58 -1.22 2.90 -22.40
CA PHE A 58 0.16 2.63 -22.82
C PHE A 58 0.28 1.14 -23.19
N TYR A 59 1.43 0.76 -23.74
CA TYR A 59 1.77 -0.64 -23.97
C TYR A 59 2.83 -1.09 -22.96
N ILE A 60 2.61 -2.27 -22.38
CA ILE A 60 3.56 -3.01 -21.56
C ILE A 60 3.80 -4.36 -22.24
N GLY A 61 5.01 -4.56 -22.76
CA GLY A 61 5.22 -5.59 -23.79
C GLY A 61 4.26 -5.36 -24.97
N ASP A 62 3.55 -6.40 -25.36
CA ASP A 62 2.57 -6.37 -26.46
C ASP A 62 1.15 -6.00 -26.01
N TYR A 63 0.93 -5.83 -24.70
CA TYR A 63 -0.41 -5.64 -24.14
C TYR A 63 -0.72 -4.18 -23.87
N LYS A 64 -1.94 -3.77 -24.22
CA LYS A 64 -2.47 -2.45 -23.91
C LYS A 64 -2.90 -2.39 -22.45
N ALA A 65 -2.47 -1.36 -21.74
CA ALA A 65 -2.69 -1.22 -20.31
C ALA A 65 -3.05 0.21 -19.89
N LYS A 66 -3.63 0.33 -18.70
CA LYS A 66 -3.91 1.60 -18.00
C LYS A 66 -3.64 1.45 -16.51
N LEU A 67 -3.13 2.51 -15.88
CA LEU A 67 -2.98 2.56 -14.43
C LEU A 67 -4.18 3.20 -13.76
N TYR A 68 -4.61 2.66 -12.62
CA TYR A 68 -5.63 3.22 -11.73
C TYR A 68 -5.07 3.36 -10.31
N PRO A 69 -5.51 4.36 -9.52
CA PRO A 69 -5.03 4.52 -8.14
C PRO A 69 -5.45 3.32 -7.28
N ALA A 70 -4.51 2.79 -6.49
CA ALA A 70 -4.74 1.70 -5.53
C ALA A 70 -5.09 2.21 -4.12
N GLY A 71 -4.75 3.46 -3.80
CA GLY A 71 -5.10 4.11 -2.53
C GLY A 71 -4.29 3.69 -1.31
N HIS A 72 -3.31 2.81 -1.48
CA HIS A 72 -2.45 2.30 -0.42
C HIS A 72 -1.44 3.34 0.10
N MET A 73 -0.79 4.04 -0.82
CA MET A 73 0.13 5.14 -0.54
C MET A 73 0.22 6.09 -1.75
N LEU A 74 0.90 7.22 -1.61
CA LEU A 74 1.08 8.17 -2.72
C LEU A 74 1.64 7.46 -3.96
N GLY A 75 0.92 7.58 -5.07
CA GLY A 75 1.31 6.99 -6.36
C GLY A 75 1.07 5.49 -6.50
N SER A 76 0.58 4.80 -5.46
CA SER A 76 0.24 3.37 -5.54
C SER A 76 -0.78 3.11 -6.65
N ALA A 77 -0.50 2.11 -7.47
CA ALA A 77 -1.23 1.88 -8.71
C ALA A 77 -1.63 0.42 -8.89
N GLN A 78 -2.86 0.24 -9.33
CA GLN A 78 -3.37 -0.95 -9.97
C GLN A 78 -3.05 -0.88 -11.47
N ILE A 79 -2.81 -2.01 -12.13
CA ILE A 79 -2.68 -2.09 -13.59
C ILE A 79 -3.84 -2.90 -14.17
N TYR A 80 -4.53 -2.29 -15.13
CA TYR A 80 -5.56 -2.92 -15.94
C TYR A 80 -4.99 -3.23 -17.31
N ILE A 81 -5.06 -4.48 -17.75
CA ILE A 81 -4.50 -4.97 -19.01
C ILE A 81 -5.65 -5.51 -19.86
N GLU A 82 -5.70 -5.06 -21.10
CA GLU A 82 -6.69 -5.45 -22.12
C GLU A 82 -6.07 -6.55 -23.00
N PHE A 83 -6.77 -7.69 -23.12
CA PHE A 83 -6.52 -8.75 -24.10
C PHE A 83 -7.67 -8.76 -25.10
N ASP A 84 -7.54 -9.54 -26.17
CA ASP A 84 -8.56 -9.59 -27.23
C ASP A 84 -9.92 -10.08 -26.70
N GLU A 85 -9.93 -11.07 -25.81
CA GLU A 85 -11.16 -11.72 -25.31
C GLU A 85 -11.48 -11.43 -23.85
N PHE A 86 -10.52 -10.92 -23.07
CA PHE A 86 -10.68 -10.72 -21.63
C PHE A 86 -9.82 -9.57 -21.11
N SER A 87 -9.99 -9.25 -19.84
CA SER A 87 -9.26 -8.20 -19.15
C SER A 87 -8.78 -8.63 -17.78
N LEU A 88 -7.64 -8.08 -17.37
CA LEU A 88 -7.00 -8.37 -16.09
C LEU A 88 -6.82 -7.11 -15.28
N LEU A 89 -7.17 -7.15 -14.00
CA LEU A 89 -6.82 -6.12 -13.02
C LEU A 89 -5.89 -6.72 -11.95
N TYR A 90 -4.67 -6.21 -11.86
CA TYR A 90 -3.76 -6.49 -10.75
C TYR A 90 -3.75 -5.30 -9.79
N THR A 91 -4.04 -5.55 -8.51
CA THR A 91 -4.24 -4.46 -7.53
C THR A 91 -2.95 -3.88 -6.98
N GLY A 92 -1.87 -4.67 -6.92
CA GLY A 92 -0.80 -4.44 -5.95
C GLY A 92 -1.37 -4.38 -4.53
N ASP A 93 -0.71 -3.65 -3.63
CA ASP A 93 -1.31 -3.30 -2.34
C ASP A 93 -2.39 -2.23 -2.50
N VAL A 94 -3.50 -2.40 -1.80
CA VAL A 94 -4.73 -1.68 -2.10
C VAL A 94 -5.49 -1.27 -0.84
N LYS A 95 -6.15 -0.11 -0.88
CA LYS A 95 -7.05 0.38 0.17
C LYS A 95 -8.38 0.81 -0.41
N TRP A 96 -9.49 0.43 0.22
CA TRP A 96 -10.81 0.88 -0.21
C TRP A 96 -11.12 2.28 0.34
N PHE A 97 -10.93 2.50 1.63
CA PHE A 97 -11.15 3.83 2.21
C PHE A 97 -10.10 4.84 1.75
N ARG A 98 -10.54 6.08 1.53
CA ARG A 98 -9.64 7.18 1.15
C ARG A 98 -8.74 7.57 2.32
N LEU A 99 -7.43 7.48 2.11
CA LEU A 99 -6.41 8.07 2.98
C LEU A 99 -6.20 9.56 2.65
N ARG A 100 -5.65 10.33 3.59
CA ARG A 100 -5.32 11.74 3.37
C ARG A 100 -4.12 11.92 2.47
N THR A 101 -3.20 10.97 2.48
CA THR A 101 -1.91 11.06 1.76
C THR A 101 -1.80 10.15 0.55
N ALA A 102 -2.92 9.62 0.05
CA ALA A 102 -2.96 8.79 -1.16
C ALA A 102 -4.14 9.18 -2.07
N GLU A 103 -4.01 8.89 -3.36
CA GLU A 103 -5.09 9.04 -4.32
C GLU A 103 -6.27 8.13 -3.97
N LYS A 104 -7.51 8.59 -4.14
CA LYS A 104 -8.70 7.75 -3.90
C LYS A 104 -8.68 6.57 -4.88
N SER A 105 -8.75 5.34 -4.36
CA SER A 105 -8.75 4.13 -5.17
C SER A 105 -9.91 4.10 -6.16
N ARG A 106 -9.67 3.51 -7.34
CA ARG A 106 -10.66 3.36 -8.40
C ARG A 106 -10.61 1.95 -8.97
N PHE A 107 -11.70 1.22 -8.81
CA PHE A 107 -11.82 -0.16 -9.28
C PHE A 107 -12.61 -0.21 -10.58
N ARG A 108 -12.09 -0.96 -11.55
CA ARG A 108 -12.79 -1.27 -12.80
C ARG A 108 -13.24 -2.71 -12.80
N LYS A 109 -14.30 -2.99 -13.57
CA LYS A 109 -14.62 -4.37 -13.90
C LYS A 109 -13.48 -5.01 -14.68
N ALA A 110 -13.20 -6.28 -14.42
CA ALA A 110 -12.22 -7.09 -15.13
C ALA A 110 -12.62 -8.54 -15.01
N ASP A 111 -12.35 -9.34 -16.04
CA ASP A 111 -12.69 -10.76 -16.09
C ASP A 111 -11.78 -11.56 -15.13
N ILE A 112 -10.52 -11.13 -15.02
CA ILE A 112 -9.53 -11.68 -14.09
C ILE A 112 -9.12 -10.60 -13.08
N LEU A 113 -9.21 -10.94 -11.79
CA LEU A 113 -8.71 -10.11 -10.69
C LEU A 113 -7.54 -10.80 -10.00
N ILE A 114 -6.37 -10.14 -9.96
CA ILE A 114 -5.26 -10.51 -9.08
C ILE A 114 -5.23 -9.52 -7.92
N ILE A 115 -5.56 -9.97 -6.70
CA ILE A 115 -5.75 -9.13 -5.52
C ILE A 115 -4.85 -9.54 -4.36
N GLU A 116 -4.33 -8.55 -3.62
CA GLU A 116 -3.61 -8.81 -2.36
C GLU A 116 -4.51 -9.44 -1.28
N ALA A 117 -3.91 -10.18 -0.35
CA ALA A 117 -4.59 -10.81 0.76
C ALA A 117 -3.85 -10.62 2.09
N THR A 118 -3.16 -9.49 2.29
CA THR A 118 -2.46 -9.15 3.54
C THR A 118 -3.36 -9.33 4.77
N PHE A 119 -4.64 -9.00 4.63
CA PHE A 119 -5.68 -9.15 5.65
C PHE A 119 -6.87 -9.99 5.18
N GLY A 120 -6.60 -10.99 4.33
CA GLY A 120 -7.62 -11.83 3.68
C GLY A 120 -8.37 -12.83 4.56
N VAL A 121 -8.43 -12.64 5.89
CA VAL A 121 -9.21 -13.49 6.81
C VAL A 121 -10.11 -12.66 7.74
N PRO A 122 -11.31 -13.15 8.13
CA PRO A 122 -12.33 -12.34 8.80
C PRO A 122 -11.92 -11.72 10.14
N MET A 123 -10.92 -12.30 10.82
CA MET A 123 -10.37 -11.76 12.07
C MET A 123 -9.73 -10.37 11.87
N TYR A 124 -9.25 -10.06 10.66
CA TYR A 124 -8.78 -8.71 10.32
C TYR A 124 -9.95 -7.85 9.85
N ASN A 125 -10.79 -7.48 10.82
CA ASN A 125 -11.86 -6.50 10.67
C ASN A 125 -11.42 -5.22 11.38
N PHE A 126 -11.11 -4.17 10.63
CA PHE A 126 -10.53 -2.95 11.18
C PHE A 126 -11.60 -1.90 11.45
N PRO A 127 -11.38 -1.03 12.46
CA PRO A 127 -12.20 0.18 12.58
C PRO A 127 -12.08 1.02 11.30
N SER A 128 -13.11 1.81 11.01
CA SER A 128 -13.02 2.80 9.93
C SER A 128 -11.84 3.77 10.19
N PRO A 129 -11.26 4.40 9.14
CA PRO A 129 -10.18 5.36 9.33
C PRO A 129 -10.50 6.47 10.34
N LYS A 130 -11.76 6.92 10.39
CA LYS A 130 -12.23 7.93 11.34
C LYS A 130 -12.22 7.42 12.79
N GLU A 131 -12.62 6.18 13.03
CA GLU A 131 -12.58 5.58 14.37
C GLU A 131 -11.15 5.28 14.81
N ALA A 132 -10.31 4.79 13.90
CA ALA A 132 -8.88 4.58 14.17
C ALA A 132 -8.18 5.91 14.51
N GLU A 133 -8.51 6.97 13.80
CA GLU A 133 -8.05 8.33 14.09
C GLU A 133 -8.53 8.83 15.44
N LYS A 134 -9.82 8.66 15.79
CA LYS A 134 -10.31 9.03 17.12
C LYS A 134 -9.51 8.33 18.24
N LYS A 135 -9.21 7.04 18.07
CA LYS A 135 -8.38 6.27 19.01
C LYS A 135 -6.93 6.78 19.07
N LEU A 136 -6.36 7.17 17.93
CA LEU A 136 -5.02 7.76 17.87
C LEU A 136 -4.96 9.06 18.67
N ILE A 137 -5.90 9.98 18.43
CA ILE A 137 -5.91 11.29 19.07
C ILE A 137 -6.18 11.17 20.57
N ALA A 138 -7.14 10.33 20.97
CA ALA A 138 -7.38 10.05 22.38
C ALA A 138 -6.14 9.48 23.09
N PHE A 139 -5.37 8.62 22.41
CA PHE A 139 -4.09 8.15 22.95
C PHE A 139 -3.10 9.30 23.11
N VAL A 140 -2.89 10.11 22.07
CA VAL A 140 -1.98 11.28 22.11
C VAL A 140 -2.33 12.22 23.26
N GLU A 141 -3.59 12.63 23.37
CA GLU A 141 -4.09 13.50 24.44
C GLU A 141 -3.84 12.90 25.82
N SER A 142 -4.22 11.63 26.02
CA SER A 142 -4.07 10.96 27.32
C SER A 142 -2.63 10.85 27.82
N VAL A 143 -1.66 10.88 26.90
CA VAL A 143 -0.23 10.83 27.22
C VAL A 143 0.31 12.23 27.48
N LEU A 144 -0.11 13.23 26.70
CA LEU A 144 0.25 14.63 26.90
C LEU A 144 -0.30 15.17 28.23
N ASP A 145 -1.53 14.81 28.61
CA ASP A 145 -2.16 15.18 29.90
C ASP A 145 -1.35 14.67 31.11
N LYS A 146 -0.55 13.61 30.93
CA LYS A 146 0.35 13.08 31.96
C LYS A 146 1.73 13.75 31.97
N GLY A 147 1.93 14.78 31.15
CA GLY A 147 3.23 15.44 30.96
C GLY A 147 4.27 14.53 30.31
N LYS A 148 3.84 13.56 29.48
CA LYS A 148 4.72 12.59 28.80
C LYS A 148 4.63 12.75 27.29
N THR A 149 5.63 12.23 26.58
CA THR A 149 5.71 12.30 25.11
C THR A 149 5.07 11.06 24.47
N PRO A 150 3.97 11.20 23.71
CA PRO A 150 3.40 10.11 22.92
C PRO A 150 4.41 9.67 21.86
N THR A 151 4.70 8.37 21.81
CA THR A 151 5.62 7.80 20.82
C THR A 151 4.88 6.83 19.90
N LEU A 152 4.86 7.14 18.61
CA LEU A 152 4.19 6.36 17.57
C LEU A 152 5.22 5.60 16.74
N TYR A 153 4.98 4.32 16.49
CA TYR A 153 5.78 3.48 15.60
C TYR A 153 4.99 3.10 14.35
N ALA A 154 5.56 3.36 13.17
CA ALA A 154 4.93 3.07 11.88
C ALA A 154 5.94 2.69 10.78
N ASN A 155 5.45 2.23 9.62
CA ASN A 155 6.27 2.15 8.41
C ASN A 155 6.72 3.57 8.03
N GLN A 156 8.01 3.73 7.72
CA GLN A 156 8.60 5.04 7.38
C GLN A 156 8.01 5.68 6.11
N MET A 157 7.41 4.87 5.23
CA MET A 157 6.83 5.28 3.95
C MET A 157 5.36 4.86 3.88
N GLY A 158 4.48 5.78 3.47
CA GLY A 158 3.04 5.59 3.44
C GLY A 158 2.40 5.91 4.79
N LYS A 159 2.57 5.01 5.77
CA LYS A 159 1.89 5.11 7.07
C LYS A 159 2.36 6.28 7.93
N ALA A 160 3.67 6.51 8.01
CA ALA A 160 4.21 7.67 8.73
C ALA A 160 3.68 9.00 8.17
N GLN A 161 3.52 9.11 6.84
CA GLN A 161 2.96 10.31 6.21
C GLN A 161 1.47 10.47 6.51
N GLU A 162 0.68 9.39 6.50
CA GLU A 162 -0.72 9.46 6.92
C GLU A 162 -0.85 9.92 8.39
N LEU A 163 0.00 9.42 9.28
CA LEU A 163 0.06 9.86 10.68
C LEU A 163 0.45 11.32 10.82
N LEU A 164 1.49 11.77 10.12
CA LEU A 164 1.86 13.19 10.08
C LEU A 164 0.67 14.04 9.66
N LYS A 165 -0.09 13.61 8.65
CA LYS A 165 -1.22 14.38 8.14
C LYS A 165 -2.43 14.38 9.07
N ILE A 166 -2.69 13.27 9.76
CA ILE A 166 -3.72 13.21 10.80
C ILE A 166 -3.35 14.18 11.93
N LEU A 167 -2.12 14.08 12.46
CA LEU A 167 -1.66 14.94 13.56
C LEU A 167 -1.66 16.43 13.18
N ASP A 168 -1.29 16.78 11.94
CA ASP A 168 -1.35 18.14 11.39
C ASP A 168 -2.79 18.70 11.42
N VAL A 169 -3.78 17.88 11.07
CA VAL A 169 -5.20 18.27 11.10
C VAL A 169 -5.69 18.54 12.52
N HIS A 170 -5.14 17.85 13.52
CA HIS A 170 -5.49 18.03 14.93
C HIS A 170 -4.57 19.02 15.67
N GLY A 171 -3.66 19.68 14.96
CA GLY A 171 -2.82 20.75 15.53
C GLY A 171 -1.58 20.25 16.29
N TYR A 172 -1.26 18.96 16.24
CA TYR A 172 -0.10 18.40 16.95
C TYR A 172 1.19 18.52 16.12
N THR A 173 2.23 19.02 16.77
CA THR A 173 3.60 19.03 16.23
C THR A 173 4.28 17.67 16.41
N VAL A 174 5.14 17.30 15.45
CA VAL A 174 5.72 15.96 15.36
C VAL A 174 7.22 16.03 15.16
N ARG A 175 7.96 15.43 16.10
CA ARG A 175 9.37 15.12 15.95
C ARG A 175 9.55 13.77 15.29
N THR A 176 10.35 13.69 14.22
CA THR A 176 10.55 12.43 13.49
C THR A 176 11.95 12.27 12.90
N SER A 177 12.24 11.10 12.34
CA SER A 177 13.57 10.77 11.81
C SER A 177 13.83 11.39 10.43
N ARG A 178 15.10 11.57 10.08
CA ARG A 178 15.53 12.06 8.77
C ARG A 178 14.97 11.24 7.61
N ASP A 179 14.76 9.93 7.78
CA ASP A 179 14.17 9.07 6.75
C ASP A 179 12.71 9.41 6.47
N ILE A 180 11.92 9.64 7.53
CA ILE A 180 10.51 10.04 7.39
C ILE A 180 10.42 11.44 6.76
N ILE A 181 11.32 12.36 7.14
CA ILE A 181 11.42 13.70 6.54
C ILE A 181 11.77 13.61 5.05
N LYS A 182 12.71 12.75 4.63
CA LYS A 182 13.05 12.54 3.21
C LYS A 182 11.85 12.07 2.41
N VAL A 183 11.06 11.14 2.95
CA VAL A 183 9.82 10.67 2.30
C VAL A 183 8.78 11.79 2.25
N ALA A 184 8.56 12.51 3.34
CA ALA A 184 7.63 13.64 3.41
C ALA A 184 7.95 14.71 2.35
N ARG A 185 9.22 15.06 2.16
CA ARG A 185 9.67 15.99 1.10
C ARG A 185 9.33 15.53 -0.31
N ILE A 186 9.27 14.22 -0.56
CA ILE A 186 8.81 13.71 -1.85
C ILE A 186 7.30 13.92 -1.97
N TYR A 187 6.53 13.59 -0.93
CA TYR A 187 5.09 13.82 -0.90
C TYR A 187 4.73 15.30 -1.15
N GLU A 188 5.53 16.23 -0.63
CA GLU A 188 5.38 17.67 -0.87
C GLU A 188 5.51 18.07 -2.34
N LYS A 189 6.39 17.39 -3.09
CA LYS A 189 6.50 17.58 -4.56
C LYS A 189 5.24 17.16 -5.32
N PHE A 190 4.36 16.39 -4.68
CA PHE A 190 3.06 15.98 -5.21
C PHE A 190 1.89 16.69 -4.50
N GLY A 191 2.16 17.79 -3.79
CA GLY A 191 1.15 18.68 -3.22
C GLY A 191 0.66 18.33 -1.81
N ILE A 192 1.19 17.27 -1.19
CA ILE A 192 0.84 16.90 0.20
C ILE A 192 1.83 17.56 1.15
N LYS A 193 1.39 18.60 1.86
CA LYS A 193 2.20 19.39 2.80
C LYS A 193 2.10 18.87 4.24
N PHE A 194 3.22 18.89 4.96
CA PHE A 194 3.34 18.53 6.38
C PHE A 194 3.94 19.71 7.17
N LYS A 195 3.08 20.60 7.68
CA LYS A 195 3.52 21.84 8.35
C LYS A 195 3.89 21.63 9.82
N ASN A 196 3.59 20.46 10.35
CA ASN A 196 3.72 20.13 11.76
C ASN A 196 5.01 19.37 12.10
N ILE A 197 5.94 19.20 11.16
CA ILE A 197 7.23 18.56 11.45
C ILE A 197 8.12 19.58 12.17
N ASP A 198 8.44 19.32 13.44
CA ASP A 198 9.23 20.21 14.30
C ASP A 198 10.30 19.42 15.08
N ASN A 199 11.44 20.04 15.37
CA ASN A 199 12.51 19.42 16.14
C ASN A 199 12.14 19.22 17.61
N ASP A 200 11.26 20.06 18.15
CA ASP A 200 10.75 20.02 19.53
C ASP A 200 9.28 19.55 19.58
N GLY A 201 8.84 18.84 18.53
CA GLY A 201 7.45 18.41 18.39
C GLY A 201 6.95 17.53 19.54
N GLU A 202 5.69 17.76 19.91
CA GLU A 202 4.99 17.14 21.04
C GLU A 202 4.88 15.61 20.90
N VAL A 203 4.73 15.12 19.67
CA VAL A 203 4.60 13.69 19.35
C VAL A 203 5.88 13.17 18.71
N LEU A 204 6.38 12.04 19.17
CA LEU A 204 7.53 11.36 18.58
C LEU A 204 7.08 10.29 17.59
N LEU A 205 7.35 10.48 16.30
CA LEU A 205 7.04 9.49 15.26
C LEU A 205 8.31 8.76 14.78
N ARG A 206 8.34 7.43 14.90
CA ARG A 206 9.51 6.60 14.59
C ARG A 206 9.18 5.45 13.64
N GLY A 207 10.21 4.98 12.94
CA GLY A 207 10.11 3.75 12.15
C GLY A 207 10.15 2.51 13.05
N PHE A 208 9.51 1.41 12.64
CA PHE A 208 9.55 0.15 13.41
C PHE A 208 10.96 -0.36 13.74
N ARG A 209 11.95 -0.08 12.88
CA ARG A 209 13.35 -0.51 13.05
C ARG A 209 14.19 0.47 13.89
N SER A 210 13.61 1.57 14.38
CA SER A 210 14.34 2.51 15.22
C SER A 210 14.66 1.89 16.59
N PRO A 211 15.85 2.13 17.18
CA PRO A 211 16.20 1.60 18.49
C PRO A 211 15.14 1.95 19.52
N LYS A 212 14.62 0.93 20.23
CA LYS A 212 13.69 1.17 21.32
C LYS A 212 14.39 2.00 22.40
N PRO A 213 13.71 2.97 23.03
CA PRO A 213 14.19 3.54 24.28
C PRO A 213 14.50 2.40 25.27
N ARG A 214 15.57 2.51 26.08
CA ARG A 214 15.84 1.51 27.14
C ARG A 214 14.58 1.40 28.03
N ASN A 215 14.14 0.18 28.37
CA ASN A 215 12.92 -0.17 29.13
C ASN A 215 11.57 -0.02 28.37
N SER A 216 11.48 -0.57 27.16
CA SER A 216 10.34 -0.40 26.23
C SER A 216 9.08 -1.25 26.52
N LEU A 217 8.51 -1.10 27.70
CA LEU A 217 7.09 -1.37 27.94
C LEU A 217 6.45 -0.11 28.51
N SER A 218 6.76 1.03 27.90
CA SER A 218 6.23 2.31 28.32
C SER A 218 4.76 2.41 27.86
N PRO A 219 3.80 2.75 28.75
CA PRO A 219 2.39 2.94 28.38
C PRO A 219 2.17 4.13 27.42
N TYR A 220 3.23 4.83 27.05
CA TYR A 220 3.25 6.01 26.17
C TYR A 220 3.68 5.69 24.73
N GLU A 221 3.77 4.39 24.39
CA GLU A 221 4.14 3.91 23.05
C GLU A 221 2.95 3.25 22.34
N LEU A 222 2.77 3.55 21.04
CA LEU A 222 1.72 2.96 20.21
C LEU A 222 2.29 2.47 18.87
N TYR A 223 2.08 1.19 18.58
CA TYR A 223 2.40 0.58 17.29
C TYR A 223 1.20 0.71 16.37
N VAL A 224 1.35 1.51 15.31
CA VAL A 224 0.30 1.80 14.35
C VAL A 224 0.51 0.94 13.11
N SER A 225 -0.31 -0.10 12.94
CA SER A 225 -0.42 -0.90 11.72
C SER A 225 -1.61 -1.86 11.79
N GLY A 226 -1.94 -2.55 10.70
CA GLY A 226 -2.93 -3.64 10.75
C GLY A 226 -2.53 -4.79 11.69
N PHE A 227 -1.24 -4.96 11.98
CA PHE A 227 -0.73 -5.93 12.96
C PHE A 227 -0.45 -5.32 14.34
N GLY A 228 -0.41 -3.99 14.46
CA GLY A 228 -0.09 -3.28 15.70
C GLY A 228 -1.28 -3.14 16.66
N ASN A 229 -1.05 -2.44 17.77
CA ASN A 229 -2.06 -2.21 18.80
C ASN A 229 -3.13 -1.22 18.35
N LEU A 230 -2.76 -0.24 17.52
CA LEU A 230 -3.72 0.61 16.82
C LEU A 230 -3.88 0.16 15.38
N LYS A 231 -5.08 -0.36 15.06
CA LYS A 231 -5.47 -0.83 13.73
C LYS A 231 -5.77 0.32 12.78
N LEU A 232 -4.74 1.08 12.41
CA LEU A 232 -4.75 2.05 11.32
C LEU A 232 -3.83 1.50 10.22
N SER A 233 -4.46 0.94 9.17
CA SER A 233 -3.79 0.25 8.08
C SER A 233 -3.98 0.97 6.75
N ASN A 234 -2.93 0.92 5.93
CA ASN A 234 -2.93 1.38 4.55
C ASN A 234 -3.35 0.28 3.56
N HIS A 235 -3.57 -0.95 4.03
CA HIS A 235 -4.19 -2.00 3.23
C HIS A 235 -5.68 -2.10 3.55
N GLY A 236 -6.44 -2.67 2.62
CA GLY A 236 -7.81 -3.12 2.84
C GLY A 236 -7.84 -4.20 3.92
N ASP A 237 -8.78 -4.05 4.85
CA ASP A 237 -9.15 -5.14 5.75
C ASP A 237 -9.96 -6.22 4.99
N PHE A 238 -10.37 -7.29 5.68
CA PHE A 238 -11.12 -8.37 5.05
C PHE A 238 -12.36 -7.89 4.30
N TRP A 239 -13.16 -6.99 4.89
CA TRP A 239 -14.40 -6.50 4.29
C TRP A 239 -14.15 -5.51 3.15
N GLU A 240 -13.07 -4.72 3.22
CA GLU A 240 -12.61 -3.91 2.10
C GLU A 240 -12.19 -4.79 0.91
N LEU A 241 -11.46 -5.87 1.14
CA LEU A 241 -11.08 -6.82 0.08
C LEU A 241 -12.31 -7.48 -0.56
N MET A 242 -13.29 -7.92 0.24
CA MET A 242 -14.56 -8.45 -0.27
C MET A 242 -15.33 -7.41 -1.12
N ARG A 243 -15.40 -6.15 -0.69
CA ARG A 243 -16.01 -5.06 -1.48
C ARG A 243 -15.29 -4.83 -2.81
N ILE A 244 -13.96 -4.99 -2.84
CA ILE A 244 -13.20 -4.90 -4.09
C ILE A 244 -13.61 -6.02 -5.03
N VAL A 245 -13.68 -7.27 -4.56
CA VAL A 245 -14.14 -8.42 -5.36
C VAL A 245 -15.54 -8.16 -5.93
N GLU A 246 -16.50 -7.75 -5.10
CA GLU A 246 -17.87 -7.42 -5.52
C GLU A 246 -17.92 -6.26 -6.52
N LYS A 247 -17.03 -5.26 -6.38
CA LYS A 247 -16.97 -4.10 -7.26
C LYS A 247 -16.37 -4.43 -8.62
N VAL A 248 -15.35 -5.28 -8.66
CA VAL A 248 -14.66 -5.71 -9.89
C VAL A 248 -15.50 -6.74 -10.66
N LYS A 249 -16.29 -7.57 -9.96
CA LYS A 249 -17.11 -8.64 -10.57
C LYS A 249 -16.31 -9.58 -11.50
N PRO A 250 -15.20 -10.16 -11.03
CA PRO A 250 -14.38 -11.04 -11.85
C PRO A 250 -15.01 -12.42 -12.04
N GLU A 251 -14.71 -13.05 -13.16
CA GLU A 251 -14.99 -14.46 -13.42
C GLU A 251 -13.92 -15.34 -12.75
N LYS A 252 -12.67 -14.87 -12.71
CA LYS A 252 -11.53 -15.56 -12.08
C LYS A 252 -10.80 -14.66 -11.09
N ILE A 253 -10.51 -15.19 -9.91
CA ILE A 253 -9.74 -14.48 -8.88
C ILE A 253 -8.42 -15.22 -8.61
N TYR A 254 -7.34 -14.46 -8.56
CA TYR A 254 -6.07 -14.90 -7.99
C TYR A 254 -5.75 -14.08 -6.75
N THR A 255 -5.50 -14.75 -5.64
CA THR A 255 -5.11 -14.08 -4.39
C THR A 255 -3.61 -14.20 -4.20
N VAL A 256 -2.95 -13.10 -3.84
CA VAL A 256 -1.50 -13.01 -3.63
C VAL A 256 -1.18 -12.28 -2.33
N TYR A 257 0.03 -12.47 -1.80
CA TYR A 257 0.49 -11.87 -0.53
C TYR A 257 -0.32 -12.28 0.72
N GLY A 258 0.31 -12.23 1.90
CA GLY A 258 -0.35 -12.50 3.18
C GLY A 258 -1.12 -13.82 3.23
N HIS A 259 -2.40 -13.76 3.61
CA HIS A 259 -3.32 -14.89 3.79
C HIS A 259 -3.97 -15.33 2.48
N ALA A 260 -3.21 -15.38 1.39
CA ALA A 260 -3.72 -15.70 0.06
C ALA A 260 -4.45 -17.05 0.02
N LYS A 261 -3.88 -18.10 0.63
CA LYS A 261 -4.48 -19.45 0.63
C LYS A 261 -5.82 -19.47 1.37
N GLU A 262 -5.90 -18.81 2.50
CA GLU A 262 -7.10 -18.71 3.33
C GLU A 262 -8.17 -17.87 2.62
N PHE A 263 -7.78 -16.73 2.05
CA PHE A 263 -8.72 -15.87 1.33
C PHE A 263 -9.29 -16.56 0.10
N SER A 264 -8.46 -17.27 -0.68
CA SER A 264 -8.91 -18.11 -1.80
C SER A 264 -9.92 -19.18 -1.35
N LYS A 265 -9.67 -19.87 -0.22
CA LYS A 265 -10.59 -20.87 0.31
C LYS A 265 -11.94 -20.26 0.72
N ILE A 266 -11.93 -19.08 1.35
CA ILE A 266 -13.14 -18.36 1.72
C ILE A 266 -13.93 -17.95 0.47
N LEU A 267 -13.26 -17.36 -0.53
CA LEU A 267 -13.88 -16.97 -1.80
C LEU A 267 -14.53 -18.17 -2.51
N LYS A 268 -13.86 -19.33 -2.54
CA LYS A 268 -14.45 -20.58 -3.06
C LYS A 268 -15.71 -20.99 -2.30
N GLY A 269 -15.68 -20.92 -0.97
CA GLY A 269 -16.84 -21.20 -0.12
C GLY A 269 -18.02 -20.25 -0.38
N LEU A 270 -17.76 -19.05 -0.92
CA LEU A 270 -18.76 -18.07 -1.32
C LEU A 270 -19.17 -18.18 -2.81
N GLY A 271 -18.67 -19.19 -3.54
CA GLY A 271 -19.03 -19.46 -4.93
C GLY A 271 -18.15 -18.77 -6.00
N TYR A 272 -17.07 -18.10 -5.61
CA TYR A 272 -16.12 -17.53 -6.58
C TYR A 272 -15.10 -18.57 -7.07
N ASP A 273 -14.72 -18.50 -8.35
CA ASP A 273 -13.55 -19.23 -8.84
C ASP A 273 -12.26 -18.49 -8.44
N ALA A 274 -11.66 -18.91 -7.32
CA ALA A 274 -10.48 -18.28 -6.75
C ALA A 274 -9.29 -19.24 -6.60
N THR A 275 -8.07 -18.81 -6.89
CA THR A 275 -6.85 -19.60 -6.67
C THR A 275 -5.76 -18.76 -6.02
N ALA A 276 -5.18 -19.23 -4.92
CA ALA A 276 -3.98 -18.62 -4.37
C ALA A 276 -2.76 -18.93 -5.24
N ILE A 277 -1.97 -17.90 -5.56
CA ILE A 277 -0.72 -18.04 -6.32
C ILE A 277 0.43 -17.42 -5.51
N ASP A 278 1.65 -17.89 -5.78
CA ASP A 278 2.85 -17.23 -5.27
C ASP A 278 3.02 -15.87 -5.98
N LYS A 279 3.58 -14.87 -5.28
CA LYS A 279 3.91 -13.57 -5.88
C LYS A 279 4.85 -13.76 -7.08
N ASP A 280 5.81 -14.68 -6.98
CA ASP A 280 6.78 -14.97 -8.03
C ASP A 280 6.15 -15.83 -9.14
N CYS A 281 5.02 -16.48 -8.84
CA CYS A 281 4.17 -17.20 -9.78
C CYS A 281 3.15 -16.28 -10.47
N CYS A 282 3.42 -14.99 -10.63
CA CYS A 282 2.77 -14.21 -11.69
C CYS A 282 3.18 -14.76 -13.07
N LEU A 283 2.68 -15.98 -13.36
CA LEU A 283 2.63 -16.71 -14.62
C LEU A 283 3.95 -16.86 -15.35
N TYR A 284 5.05 -16.98 -14.62
CA TYR A 284 6.31 -17.51 -15.13
C TYR A 284 6.22 -19.04 -15.21
N CYS A 285 6.00 -19.59 -16.40
CA CYS A 285 6.73 -20.80 -16.78
C CYS A 285 7.96 -20.34 -17.56
N TYR A 286 9.14 -20.54 -16.97
CA TYR A 286 10.37 -20.68 -17.75
C TYR A 286 10.10 -21.69 -18.88
N LYS A 287 10.11 -21.24 -20.13
CA LYS A 287 10.58 -22.10 -21.22
C LYS A 287 11.93 -21.57 -21.65
N ASN A 288 12.96 -22.19 -21.08
CA ASN A 288 14.19 -22.40 -21.83
C ASN A 288 13.81 -23.22 -23.07
N ILE A 289 13.76 -22.57 -24.22
CA ILE A 289 14.07 -23.15 -25.54
C ILE A 289 14.79 -22.06 -26.31
#